data_AF-A0A929K1X6-F1
#
_entry.id   AF-A0A929K1X6-F1
#
_cell.length_a   1.000
_cell.length_b   1.000
_cell.length_c   1.000
_cell.angle_alpha   90.00
_cell.angle_beta   90.00
_cell.angle_gamma   90.00
#
_symmetry.space_group_name_H-M   'P 1'
#
loop_
_entity.id
_entity.type
_entity.pdbx_description
1 polymer ?
#
loop_
_entity_poly.entity_id
_entity_poly.type
_entity_poly.pdbx_seq_one_letter_code
_entity_poly.pdbx_strand_id
1 'polypeptide(L)' 'MAFDNIDTSVISSEASFESKVIYGIQKALRKLAEQTALQGGNLVVKIDGEIKDVPARELLKDLPEEKTTL' A
#
# COMPACT_ATOMS: atom_id res chain seq x y z
N MET A 1 6.36 9.35 -16.38
CA MET A 1 5.69 8.59 -15.30
C MET A 1 5.21 9.60 -14.30
N ALA A 2 3.89 9.78 -14.18
CA ALA A 2 3.30 10.72 -13.23
C ALA A 2 3.15 10.02 -11.88
N PHE A 3 3.73 10.60 -10.83
CA PHE A 3 3.40 10.21 -9.46
C PHE A 3 2.04 10.82 -9.16
N ASP A 4 0.97 10.04 -9.37
CA ASP A 4 -0.39 10.52 -9.13
C ASP A 4 -0.52 11.11 -7.72
N ASN A 5 -1.18 12.27 -7.66
CA ASN A 5 -1.48 13.05 -6.45
C ASN A 5 -1.88 12.15 -5.28
N ILE A 6 -1.01 12.07 -4.27
CA ILE A 6 -1.35 11.49 -2.98
C ILE A 6 -2.32 12.46 -2.33
N ASP A 7 -3.60 12.09 -2.29
CA ASP A 7 -4.58 12.84 -1.53
C ASP A 7 -4.27 12.69 -0.04
N THR A 8 -3.65 13.73 0.52
CA THR A 8 -3.28 13.84 1.93
C THR A 8 -4.41 14.40 2.80
N SER A 9 -5.57 14.75 2.22
CA SER A 9 -6.71 15.31 2.98
C SER A 9 -7.26 14.36 4.04
N VAL A 10 -7.00 13.06 3.90
CA VAL A 10 -7.39 11.99 4.85
C VAL A 10 -6.53 12.00 6.12
N ILE A 11 -5.38 12.68 6.10
CA ILE A 11 -4.48 12.78 7.24
C ILE A 11 -4.72 14.13 7.90
N SER A 12 -5.13 14.13 9.18
CA SER A 12 -5.26 15.35 9.97
C SER A 12 -4.01 16.23 9.80
N SER A 13 -4.20 17.54 9.63
CA SER A 13 -3.08 18.49 9.55
C SER A 13 -2.15 18.37 10.76
N GLU A 14 -2.70 17.95 11.90
CA GLU A 14 -2.01 17.70 13.18
C GLU A 14 -1.27 16.36 13.26
N ALA A 15 -1.39 15.47 12.27
CA ALA A 15 -0.65 14.22 12.27
C ALA A 15 0.85 14.49 12.16
N SER A 16 1.64 13.72 12.91
CA SER A 16 3.10 13.78 12.88
C SER A 16 3.64 13.50 11.48
N PHE A 17 4.85 14.00 11.20
CA PHE A 17 5.54 13.71 9.94
C PHE A 17 5.71 12.20 9.72
N GLU A 18 6.09 11.47 10.76
CA GLU A 18 6.22 10.01 10.72
C GLU A 18 4.90 9.33 10.28
N SER A 19 3.78 9.76 10.84
CA SER A 19 2.45 9.24 10.46
C SER A 19 2.13 9.51 8.99
N LYS A 20 2.49 10.70 8.47
CA LYS A 20 2.30 11.06 7.06
C LYS A 20 3.17 10.20 6.13
N VAL A 21 4.42 9.94 6.53
CA VAL A 21 5.34 9.07 5.78
C VAL A 21 4.84 7.63 5.74
N ILE A 22 4.46 7.05 6.89
CA ILE A 22 3.93 5.68 6.97
C ILE A 22 2.69 5.54 6.08
N TYR A 23 1.78 6.50 6.11
CA TYR A 23 0.60 6.50 5.26
C TYR A 23 0.95 6.55 3.76
N GLY A 24 1.89 7.41 3.36
CA GLY A 24 2.37 7.48 1.98
C GLY A 24 2.96 6.15 1.51
N ILE A 25 3.76 5.49 2.36
CA ILE A 25 4.33 4.17 2.09
C ILE A 25 3.22 3.12 1.94
N GLN A 26 2.23 3.10 2.84
CA GLN A 26 1.10 2.18 2.76
C GLN A 26 0.32 2.34 1.45
N LYS A 27 0.03 3.57 1.03
CA LYS A 27 -0.62 3.84 -0.26
C LYS A 27 0.22 3.37 -1.44
N ALA A 28 1.51 3.65 -1.44
CA ALA A 28 2.41 3.23 -2.51
C ALA A 28 2.47 1.69 -2.64
N LEU A 29 2.59 0.99 -1.51
CA LEU A 29 2.61 -0.48 -1.48
C LEU A 29 1.28 -1.09 -1.93
N ARG A 30 0.15 -0.48 -1.53
CA ARG A 30 -1.17 -0.91 -1.99
C ARG A 30 -1.32 -0.76 -3.50
N LYS A 31 -1.01 0.42 -4.06
CA LYS A 31 -1.06 0.66 -5.51
C LYS A 31 -0.15 -0.30 -6.28
N LEU A 32 1.05 -0.60 -5.75
CA LEU A 32 1.94 -1.59 -6.33
C LEU A 32 1.28 -2.98 -6.39
N ALA A 33 0.72 -3.44 -5.27
CA ALA A 33 0.03 -4.74 -5.22
C ALA A 33 -1.20 -4.79 -6.14
N GLU A 34 -1.98 -3.71 -6.23
CA GLU A 34 -3.11 -3.59 -7.17
C GLU A 34 -2.66 -3.72 -8.63
N GLN A 35 -1.62 -2.99 -9.05
CA GLN A 35 -1.11 -3.06 -10.42
C GLN A 35 -0.54 -4.44 -10.75
N THR A 36 0.21 -5.05 -9.84
CA THR A 36 0.73 -6.41 -10.02
C THR A 36 -0.40 -7.45 -10.06
N ALA A 37 -1.44 -7.29 -9.24
CA ALA A 37 -2.61 -8.16 -9.20
C ALA A 37 -3.46 -8.10 -10.48
N LEU A 38 -3.55 -6.92 -11.10
CA LEU A 38 -4.20 -6.73 -12.40
C LEU A 38 -3.47 -7.51 -13.51
N GLN A 39 -2.14 -7.60 -13.41
CA GLN A 39 -1.30 -8.35 -14.34
C GLN A 39 -1.22 -9.85 -14.01
N GLY A 40 -1.90 -10.30 -12.95
CA GLY A 40 -1.85 -11.70 -12.49
C GLY A 40 -0.50 -12.11 -11.91
N GLY A 41 0.31 -11.12 -11.50
CA GLY A 41 1.64 -11.35 -10.97
C GLY A 41 1.69 -11.56 -9.46
N ASN A 42 2.90 -11.82 -9.00
CA ASN A 42 3.21 -12.03 -7.59
C ASN A 42 4.21 -10.98 -7.09
N LEU A 43 4.27 -10.83 -5.77
CA LEU A 43 5.28 -10.00 -5.09
C LEU A 43 6.08 -10.86 -4.12
N VAL A 44 7.38 -10.57 -4.05
CA VAL A 44 8.28 -11.21 -3.09
C VAL A 44 8.22 -10.43 -1.77
N VAL A 45 7.80 -11.12 -0.71
CA VAL A 45 7.65 -10.53 0.63
C VAL A 45 8.33 -11.40 1.67
N LYS A 46 8.68 -10.81 2.81
CA LYS A 46 9.23 -11.54 3.95
C LYS A 46 8.15 -11.70 5.01
N ILE A 47 7.71 -12.93 5.27
CA ILE A 47 6.68 -13.28 6.25
C ILE A 47 7.30 -14.30 7.21
N ASP A 48 7.21 -14.04 8.52
CA ASP A 48 7.74 -14.92 9.58
C ASP A 48 9.25 -15.25 9.41
N GLY A 49 10.03 -14.32 8.88
CA GLY A 49 11.46 -14.52 8.65
C GLY A 49 11.81 -15.19 7.32
N GLU A 50 10.82 -15.74 6.61
CA GLU A 50 10.99 -16.43 5.34
C GLU A 50 10.64 -15.53 4.15
N ILE A 51 11.41 -15.63 3.07
CA ILE A 51 11.11 -14.95 1.81
C ILE A 51 10.13 -15.83 1.03
N LYS A 52 8.96 -15.28 0.71
CA LYS A 52 7.88 -15.96 -0.01
C LYS A 52 7.50 -15.18 -1.25
N ASP A 53 7.20 -15.92 -2.31
CA ASP A 53 6.57 -15.42 -3.52
C ASP A 53 5.06 -15.56 -3.34
N VAL A 54 4.35 -14.44 -3.25
CA VAL A 54 2.93 -14.40 -2.88
C VAL A 54 2.12 -13.71 -3.98
N PRO A 55 0.99 -14.30 -4.43
CA PRO A 55 0.11 -13.65 -5.38
C PRO A 55 -0.32 -12.26 -4.89
N ALA A 56 -0.18 -11.24 -5.75
CA ALA A 56 -0.46 -9.86 -5.34
C ALA A 56 -1.93 -9.66 -4.92
N ARG A 57 -2.86 -10.45 -5.48
CA ARG A 57 -4.28 -10.47 -5.09
C ARG A 57 -4.50 -10.97 -3.66
N GLU A 58 -3.64 -11.85 -3.16
CA GLU A 58 -3.73 -12.35 -1.80
C GLU A 58 -3.23 -11.30 -0.80
N LEU A 59 -2.12 -10.64 -1.14
CA LEU A 59 -1.55 -9.56 -0.31
C LEU A 59 -2.53 -8.39 -0.09
N LEU A 60 -3.38 -8.09 -1.07
CA LEU A 60 -4.39 -7.02 -0.94
C LEU A 60 -5.44 -7.28 0.15
N LYS A 61 -5.60 -8.54 0.60
CA LYS A 61 -6.51 -8.90 1.70
C LYS A 61 -5.97 -8.46 3.06
N ASP A 62 -4.63 -8.44 3.19
CA ASP A 62 -3.93 -8.15 4.43
C ASP A 62 -3.42 -6.70 4.49
N LEU A 63 -3.33 -6.03 3.34
CA LEU A 63 -2.95 -4.63 3.26
C LEU A 63 -4.08 -3.72 3.76
N PRO A 64 -3.77 -2.64 4.51
CA PRO A 64 -4.77 -1.69 4.96
C PRO A 64 -5.61 -1.21 3.78
N GLU A 65 -6.94 -1.34 3.89
CA GLU A 65 -7.85 -0.72 2.95
C GLU A 65 -7.56 0.78 2.88
N GLU A 66 -7.66 1.34 1.67
CA GLU A 66 -7.74 2.78 1.55
C GLU A 66 -9.05 3.18 2.22
N LYS A 67 -9.00 3.49 3.51
CA LYS A 67 -10.16 4.00 4.24
C LYS A 67 -10.51 5.36 3.65
N THR A 68 -11.43 5.36 2.70
CA THR A 68 -12.24 6.51 2.31
C THR A 68 -13.26 6.75 3.42
N THR A 69 -12.81 7.22 4.59
CA THR A 69 -13.75 7.75 5.58
C THR A 69 -14.14 9.17 5.15
N LEU A 70 -15.41 9.30 4.73
CA LEU A 70 -16.14 10.52 4.39
C LEU A 70 -16.18 11.54 5.53
#